data_AF-A0A7X1TL31-F1
#
_entry.id   AF-A0A7X1TL31-F1
#
_cell.length_a   1.000
_cell.length_b   1.000
_cell.length_c   1.000
_cell.angle_alpha   90.00
_cell.angle_beta   90.00
_cell.angle_gamma   90.00
#
_symmetry.space_group_name_H-M   'P 1'
#
loop_
_entity.id
_entity.type
_entity.pdbx_description
1 polymer ?
#
loop_
_entity_poly.entity_id
_entity_poly.type
_entity_poly.pdbx_seq_one_letter_code
_entity_poly.pdbx_strand_id
1 'polypeptide(L)'
;MWFELDEQERIVLVEAWYRAAHIKLPNVTAHAAFHTIIENQLAMNLEPVVQAMHRLTKEGLTRHDAVHAIGSVVAEHLFDILSTGQSDDADASQARYLAAVERLTVTSWRQGGP
;
A
#
# COMPACT_ATOMS: atom_id res chain seq x y z
N MET A 1 1.58 12.17 17.21
CA MET A 1 0.71 11.05 16.78
C MET A 1 0.61 11.06 15.25
N TRP A 2 0.41 9.93 14.56
CA TRP A 2 0.49 9.85 13.08
C TRP A 2 -0.42 10.84 12.32
N PHE A 3 -1.62 11.11 12.83
CA PHE A 3 -2.57 12.06 12.23
C PHE A 3 -2.31 13.53 12.61
N GLU A 4 -1.39 13.81 13.52
CA GLU A 4 -0.99 15.20 13.86
C GLU A 4 0.02 15.77 12.86
N LEU A 5 0.61 14.90 12.04
CA LEU A 5 1.53 15.26 10.97
C LEU A 5 0.75 15.60 9.69
N ASP A 6 1.29 16.52 8.91
CA ASP A 6 0.82 16.71 7.54
C ASP A 6 1.24 15.54 6.63
N GLU A 7 0.68 15.47 5.43
CA GLU A 7 0.98 14.40 4.47
C GLU A 7 2.46 14.40 4.04
N GLN A 8 3.03 15.58 3.82
CA GLN A 8 4.41 15.72 3.40
C GLN A 8 5.37 15.29 4.50
N GLU A 9 5.07 15.61 5.76
CA GLU A 9 5.81 15.18 6.94
C GLU A 9 5.78 13.65 7.09
N ARG A 10 4.63 13.01 6.87
CA ARG A 10 4.54 11.54 6.86
C ARG A 10 5.41 10.91 5.77
N ILE A 11 5.39 11.46 4.55
CA ILE A 11 6.24 11.01 3.44
C ILE A 11 7.72 11.19 3.77
N VAL A 12 8.11 12.36 4.29
CA VAL A 12 9.49 12.67 4.68
C VAL A 12 10.00 11.72 5.77
N LEU A 13 9.18 11.36 6.75
CA LEU A 13 9.55 10.39 7.78
C LEU A 13 9.85 9.01 7.19
N VAL A 14 9.03 8.56 6.23
CA VAL A 14 9.28 7.30 5.52
C VAL A 14 10.57 7.38 4.72
N GLU A 15 10.80 8.47 3.96
CA GLU A 15 12.06 8.67 3.23
C GLU A 15 13.28 8.65 4.15
N ALA A 16 13.20 9.32 5.31
CA ALA A 16 14.28 9.42 6.28
C ALA A 16 14.70 8.04 6.79
N TRP A 17 13.74 7.14 7.01
CA TRP A 17 14.02 5.76 7.39
C TRP A 17 14.84 5.02 6.32
N TYR A 18 14.43 5.07 5.04
CA TYR A 18 15.16 4.40 3.95
C TYR A 18 16.55 5.00 3.72
N ARG A 19 16.68 6.33 3.84
CA ARG A 19 17.97 7.03 3.76
C ARG A 19 18.91 6.59 4.88
N ALA A 20 18.42 6.53 6.12
CA ALA A 20 19.20 6.06 7.27
C ALA A 20 19.60 4.57 7.14
N ALA A 21 18.74 3.75 6.54
CA ALA A 21 19.02 2.35 6.24
C ALA A 21 19.97 2.15 5.04
N HIS A 22 20.37 3.22 4.34
CA HIS A 22 21.21 3.17 3.14
C HIS A 22 20.66 2.26 2.01
N ILE A 23 19.33 2.12 1.94
CA ILE A 23 18.66 1.34 0.90
C ILE A 23 18.53 2.20 -0.36
N LYS A 24 19.04 1.69 -1.49
CA LYS A 24 18.91 2.37 -2.79
C LYS A 24 17.56 2.04 -3.42
N LEU A 25 16.75 3.07 -3.65
CA LEU A 25 15.47 2.99 -4.34
C LEU A 25 15.51 3.84 -5.62
N PRO A 26 14.85 3.41 -6.71
CA PRO A 26 14.84 4.16 -7.97
C PRO A 26 14.13 5.51 -7.85
N ASN A 27 13.07 5.59 -7.05
CA ASN A 27 12.41 6.85 -6.67
C ASN A 27 11.91 6.76 -5.22
N VAL A 28 12.69 7.34 -4.30
CA VAL A 28 12.41 7.27 -2.85
C VAL A 28 11.12 7.98 -2.46
N THR A 29 10.76 9.07 -3.14
CA THR A 29 9.56 9.84 -2.86
C THR A 29 8.31 9.09 -3.28
N ALA A 30 8.29 8.50 -4.47
CA ALA A 30 7.18 7.66 -4.92
C ALA A 30 7.00 6.45 -4.00
N HIS A 31 8.10 5.79 -3.62
CA HIS A 31 8.08 4.67 -2.67
C HIS A 31 7.51 5.07 -1.32
N ALA A 32 7.96 6.21 -0.78
CA ALA A 32 7.47 6.76 0.48
C ALA A 32 5.97 7.09 0.42
N ALA A 33 5.50 7.67 -0.69
CA ALA A 33 4.07 7.95 -0.88
C ALA A 33 3.20 6.68 -0.81
N PHE A 34 3.61 5.60 -1.49
CA PHE A 34 2.87 4.33 -1.42
C PHE A 34 2.86 3.75 0.01
N HIS A 35 3.98 3.81 0.73
CA HIS A 35 4.03 3.44 2.15
C HIS A 35 3.05 4.27 2.99
N THR A 36 3.05 5.59 2.80
CA THR A 36 2.16 6.51 3.53
C THR A 36 0.68 6.21 3.27
N ILE A 37 0.30 5.84 2.05
CA ILE A 37 -1.09 5.42 1.73
C ILE A 37 -1.51 4.24 2.60
N ILE A 38 -0.67 3.19 2.68
CA ILE A 38 -1.01 1.98 3.45
C ILE A 38 -1.01 2.27 4.95
N GLU A 39 -0.03 3.03 5.45
CA GLU A 39 0.04 3.39 6.88
C GLU A 39 -1.16 4.26 7.31
N ASN A 40 -1.64 5.16 6.43
CA ASN A 40 -2.88 5.90 6.66
C ASN A 40 -4.09 4.96 6.76
N GLN A 41 -4.25 4.03 5.82
CA GLN A 41 -5.36 3.08 5.81
C GLN A 41 -5.39 2.20 7.08
N LEU A 42 -4.21 1.76 7.54
CA LEU A 42 -4.07 1.02 8.80
C LEU A 42 -4.43 1.89 10.01
N ALA A 43 -3.94 3.13 10.06
CA ALA A 43 -4.25 4.06 11.14
C ALA A 43 -5.74 4.45 11.19
N MET A 44 -6.43 4.43 10.03
CA MET A 44 -7.88 4.64 9.91
C MET A 44 -8.71 3.40 10.26
N ASN A 45 -8.09 2.25 10.55
CA ASN A 45 -8.76 0.96 10.73
C ASN A 45 -9.61 0.56 9.52
N LEU A 46 -9.12 0.80 8.30
CA LEU A 46 -9.79 0.34 7.08
C LEU A 46 -9.76 -1.19 7.04
N GLU A 47 -10.94 -1.78 7.27
CA GLU A 47 -11.09 -3.19 7.67
C GLU A 47 -10.40 -4.18 6.70
N PRO A 48 -10.59 -4.10 5.36
CA PRO A 48 -9.94 -5.03 4.44
C PRO A 48 -8.41 -4.97 4.48
N VAL A 49 -7.85 -3.77 4.72
CA VAL A 49 -6.39 -3.53 4.79
C VAL A 49 -5.83 -4.07 6.09
N VAL A 50 -6.55 -3.89 7.21
CA VAL A 50 -6.18 -4.46 8.52
C VAL A 50 -6.20 -5.99 8.45
N GLN A 51 -7.24 -6.58 7.85
CA GLN A 51 -7.32 -8.02 7.66
C GLN A 51 -6.20 -8.55 6.77
N ALA A 52 -5.91 -7.89 5.65
CA ALA A 52 -4.81 -8.25 4.77
C ALA A 52 -3.45 -8.20 5.48
N MET A 53 -3.19 -7.14 6.25
CA MET A 53 -1.98 -7.01 7.06
C MET A 53 -1.82 -8.18 8.04
N HIS A 54 -2.88 -8.53 8.76
CA HIS A 54 -2.86 -9.65 9.70
C HIS A 54 -2.66 -11.00 8.98
N ARG A 55 -3.33 -11.22 7.86
CA ARG A 55 -3.19 -12.45 7.06
C ARG A 55 -1.78 -12.62 6.53
N LEU A 56 -1.24 -11.60 5.86
CA LEU A 56 0.09 -11.66 5.24
C LEU A 56 1.21 -11.85 6.25
N THR A 57 1.10 -11.20 7.41
CA THR A 57 2.07 -11.38 8.51
C THR A 57 1.97 -12.77 9.12
N LYS A 58 0.75 -13.31 9.29
CA LYS A 58 0.54 -14.70 9.74
C LYS A 58 1.08 -15.72 8.74
N GLU A 59 1.06 -15.41 7.45
CA GLU A 59 1.65 -16.22 6.38
C GLU A 59 3.19 -16.06 6.26
N GLY A 60 3.80 -15.22 7.10
CA GLY A 60 5.26 -15.15 7.28
C GLY A 60 5.93 -13.91 6.68
N LEU A 61 5.18 -12.91 6.21
CA LEU A 61 5.78 -11.63 5.80
C LEU A 61 6.15 -10.78 7.02
N THR A 62 7.24 -10.02 6.88
CA THR A 62 7.49 -8.90 7.79
C THR A 62 6.41 -7.83 7.60
N ARG A 63 6.22 -6.92 8.57
CA ARG A 63 5.32 -5.77 8.39
C ARG A 63 5.71 -4.96 7.14
N HIS A 64 7.00 -4.80 6.91
CA HIS A 64 7.53 -4.06 5.77
C HIS A 64 7.13 -4.71 4.44
N ASP A 65 7.32 -6.02 4.32
CA ASP A 65 6.96 -6.77 3.11
C ASP A 65 5.43 -6.83 2.93
N ALA A 66 4.66 -6.89 4.02
CA ALA A 66 3.21 -6.80 3.95
C ALA A 66 2.73 -5.42 3.46
N VAL A 67 3.37 -4.33 3.89
CA VAL A 67 3.13 -2.99 3.33
C VAL A 67 3.47 -2.95 1.84
N HIS A 68 4.56 -3.59 1.40
CA HIS A 68 4.90 -3.68 -0.03
C HIS A 68 3.86 -4.48 -0.81
N ALA A 69 3.40 -5.61 -0.27
CA ALA A 69 2.39 -6.45 -0.91
C ALA A 69 1.05 -5.72 -1.08
N ILE A 70 0.57 -5.02 -0.05
CA ILE A 70 -0.67 -4.23 -0.17
C ILE A 70 -0.43 -3.01 -1.10
N GLY A 71 0.76 -2.39 -1.00
CA GLY A 71 1.15 -1.28 -1.86
C GLY A 71 1.19 -1.62 -3.36
N SER A 72 1.53 -2.86 -3.73
CA SER A 72 1.49 -3.28 -5.15
C SER A 72 0.07 -3.27 -5.71
N VAL A 73 -0.93 -3.65 -4.89
CA VAL A 73 -2.35 -3.58 -5.28
C VAL A 73 -2.80 -2.13 -5.52
N VAL A 74 -2.32 -1.17 -4.70
CA VAL A 74 -2.58 0.27 -4.96
C VAL A 74 -1.94 0.70 -6.27
N ALA A 75 -0.70 0.28 -6.53
CA ALA A 75 0.01 0.64 -7.75
C ALA A 75 -0.65 0.08 -9.01
N GLU A 76 -1.08 -1.20 -8.99
CA GLU A 76 -1.85 -1.84 -10.06
C GLU A 76 -3.18 -1.12 -10.30
N HIS A 77 -3.94 -0.85 -9.23
CA HIS A 77 -5.21 -0.15 -9.33
C HIS A 77 -5.06 1.27 -9.92
N LEU A 78 -4.04 2.02 -9.49
CA LEU A 78 -3.75 3.34 -10.04
C LEU A 78 -3.31 3.27 -11.51
N PHE A 79 -2.48 2.29 -11.85
CA PHE A 79 -2.04 2.07 -13.23
C PHE A 79 -3.23 1.77 -14.16
N ASP A 80 -4.17 0.93 -13.72
CA ASP A 80 -5.36 0.59 -14.49
C ASP A 80 -6.24 1.81 -14.75
N ILE A 81 -6.47 2.64 -13.73
CA ILE A 81 -7.25 3.90 -13.87
C ILE A 81 -6.58 4.83 -14.88
N LEU A 82 -5.27 5.04 -14.74
CA LEU A 82 -4.52 5.96 -15.60
C LEU A 82 -4.36 5.45 -17.03
N SER A 83 -4.28 4.14 -17.23
CA SER A 83 -4.01 3.52 -18.55
C SER A 83 -5.28 3.28 -19.36
N THR A 84 -6.40 2.93 -18.70
CA THR A 84 -7.66 2.63 -19.41
C THR A 84 -8.50 3.88 -19.67
N GLY A 85 -8.26 4.96 -18.93
CA GLY A 85 -9.08 6.17 -18.99
C GLY A 85 -10.55 5.95 -18.57
N GLN A 86 -10.87 4.77 -18.02
CA GLN A 86 -12.20 4.46 -17.53
C GLN A 86 -12.40 5.19 -16.21
N SER A 87 -13.24 6.23 -16.28
CA SER A 87 -13.86 6.85 -15.11
C SER A 87 -15.03 5.96 -14.68
N ASP A 88 -14.72 4.81 -14.11
CA ASP A 88 -15.74 4.10 -13.35
C ASP A 88 -16.27 4.99 -12.23
N ASP A 89 -17.50 4.73 -11.79
CA ASP A 89 -18.02 5.33 -10.58
C ASP A 89 -17.05 5.14 -9.40
N ALA A 90 -16.87 6.18 -8.59
CA ALA A 90 -15.84 6.20 -7.55
C ALA A 90 -16.01 5.06 -6.54
N ASP A 91 -17.25 4.73 -6.19
CA ASP A 91 -17.57 3.65 -5.25
C ASP A 91 -17.27 2.29 -5.89
N ALA A 92 -17.58 2.11 -7.17
CA ALA A 92 -17.24 0.89 -7.91
C ALA A 92 -15.71 0.71 -8.07
N SER A 93 -14.96 1.80 -8.21
CA SER A 93 -13.50 1.79 -8.21
C SER A 93 -12.93 1.39 -6.85
N GLN A 94 -13.41 2.03 -5.79
CA GLN A 94 -13.00 1.70 -4.43
C GLN A 94 -13.34 0.25 -4.06
N ALA A 95 -14.52 -0.25 -4.42
CA ALA A 95 -14.93 -1.62 -4.14
C ALA A 95 -14.00 -2.65 -4.82
N ARG A 96 -13.56 -2.40 -6.06
CA ARG A 96 -12.60 -3.28 -6.75
C ARG A 96 -11.23 -3.30 -6.07
N TYR A 97 -10.73 -2.12 -5.69
CA TYR A 97 -9.48 -2.02 -4.93
C TYR A 97 -9.57 -2.83 -3.61
N LEU A 98 -10.61 -2.60 -2.81
CA LEU A 98 -10.77 -3.28 -1.53
C LEU A 98 -10.92 -4.80 -1.69
N ALA A 99 -11.66 -5.24 -2.70
CA ALA A 99 -11.81 -6.66 -2.99
C ALA A 99 -10.48 -7.32 -3.43
N ALA A 100 -9.62 -6.58 -4.16
CA ALA A 100 -8.28 -7.08 -4.52
C ALA A 100 -7.37 -7.20 -3.28
N VAL A 101 -7.39 -6.20 -2.39
CA VAL A 101 -6.69 -6.28 -1.09
C VAL A 101 -7.19 -7.45 -0.24
N GLU A 102 -8.50 -7.69 -0.21
CA GLU A 102 -9.10 -8.79 0.54
C GLU A 102 -8.64 -10.17 0.04
N ARG A 103 -8.49 -10.35 -1.27
CA ARG A 103 -8.01 -11.60 -1.89
C ARG A 103 -6.49 -11.81 -1.81
N LEU A 104 -5.73 -10.77 -1.49
CA LEU A 104 -4.26 -10.82 -1.47
C LEU A 104 -3.73 -11.86 -0.47
N THR A 105 -2.91 -12.78 -0.94
CA THR A 105 -2.17 -13.75 -0.13
C THR A 105 -0.68 -13.66 -0.43
N VAL A 106 0.18 -14.26 0.40
CA VAL A 106 1.61 -14.34 0.12
C VAL A 106 1.88 -15.13 -1.16
N THR A 107 1.05 -16.14 -1.44
CA THR A 107 1.17 -16.94 -2.67
C THR A 107 0.85 -16.10 -3.90
N SER A 108 -0.28 -15.39 -3.91
CA SER A 108 -0.67 -14.56 -5.05
C SER A 108 0.31 -13.40 -5.27
N TRP A 109 0.75 -12.75 -4.20
CA TRP A 109 1.78 -11.70 -4.27
C TRP A 109 3.09 -12.19 -4.91
N ARG A 110 3.60 -13.37 -4.50
CA ARG A 110 4.81 -13.96 -5.10
C ARG A 110 4.63 -14.39 -6.55
N GLN A 111 3.40 -14.62 -7.01
CA GLN A 111 3.07 -14.98 -8.38
C GLN A 111 2.80 -13.76 -9.28
N GLY A 112 2.84 -12.54 -8.72
CA GLY A 112 2.71 -11.29 -9.47
C GLY A 112 1.44 -10.48 -9.20
N GLY A 113 0.66 -10.81 -8.15
CA GLY A 113 -0.52 -10.05 -7.74
C GLY A 113 -1.74 -10.93 -7.44
N PRO A 114 -2.79 -10.39 -6.78
CA PRO A 114 -4.08 -11.06 -6.56
C PRO A 114 -4.98 -11.12 -7.80
#